data_AF-A0A016VK51-F1
#
_entry.id   AF-A0A016VK51-F1
#
_cell.length_a   1.000
_cell.length_b   1.000
_cell.length_c   1.000
_cell.angle_alpha   90.00
_cell.angle_beta   90.00
_cell.angle_gamma   90.00
#
_symmetry.space_group_name_H-M   'P 1'
#
loop_
_entity.id
_entity.type
_entity.pdbx_description
1 polymer ?
#
loop_
_entity_poly.entity_id
_entity_poly.type
_entity_poly.pdbx_seq_one_letter_code
_entity_poly.pdbx_strand_id
1 'polypeptide(L)'
;MNPASGFTIEFGAALTSLLASKFALPISTTHCLIGSVVAVGSFRGKEPIQWKILRNIVISWVITIPISGIASALIMFVLKMTN
;
A
#
# COMPACT_ATOMS: atom_id res chain seq x y z
N MET A 1 6.42 0.26 20.09
CA MET A 1 6.04 1.48 19.33
C MET A 1 5.86 2.63 20.32
N ASN A 2 6.62 3.72 20.18
CA ASN A 2 6.44 4.90 21.04
C ASN A 2 5.59 5.97 20.31
N PRO A 3 4.95 6.91 21.03
CA PRO A 3 4.08 7.91 20.40
C PRO A 3 4.76 8.73 19.30
N ALA A 4 6.04 9.07 19.48
CA ALA A 4 6.81 9.81 18.49
C ALA A 4 6.95 9.04 17.16
N SER A 5 7.27 7.74 17.21
CA SER A 5 7.37 6.91 16.01
C SER A 5 6.03 6.75 15.29
N GLY A 6 4.92 6.65 16.03
CA GLY A 6 3.58 6.62 15.44
C GLY A 6 3.26 7.91 14.71
N PHE A 7 3.53 9.07 15.34
CA PHE A 7 3.37 10.37 14.70
C PHE A 7 4.21 10.49 13.43
N THR A 8 5.48 10.10 13.46
CA THR A 8 6.36 10.14 12.29
C THR A 8 5.84 9.29 11.13
N ILE A 9 5.31 8.10 11.43
CA ILE A 9 4.74 7.20 10.42
C ILE A 9 3.53 7.84 9.75
N GLU A 10 2.56 8.30 10.53
CA GLU A 10 1.33 8.93 10.01
C GLU A 10 1.62 10.23 9.26
N PHE A 11 2.53 11.06 9.80
CA PHE A 11 2.94 12.30 9.17
C PHE A 11 3.62 12.04 7.82
N GLY A 12 4.52 11.05 7.75
CA GLY A 12 5.16 10.65 6.50
C GLY A 12 4.15 10.18 5.46
N ALA A 13 3.23 9.30 5.85
CA ALA A 13 2.20 8.77 4.98
C ALA A 13 1.25 9.87 4.46
N ALA A 14 0.83 10.77 5.35
CA ALA A 14 -0.03 11.91 5.03
C ALA A 14 0.67 12.90 4.09
N LEU A 15 1.95 13.21 4.35
CA LEU A 15 2.73 14.11 3.52
C LEU A 15 2.90 13.56 2.10
N THR A 16 3.29 12.29 1.95
CA THR A 16 3.40 11.65 0.63
C THR A 16 2.05 11.64 -0.10
N SER A 17 0.97 11.31 0.62
CA SER A 17 -0.39 11.28 0.05
C SER A 17 -0.82 12.66 -0.43
N LEU A 18 -0.63 13.70 0.39
CA LEU A 18 -1.00 15.07 0.07
C LEU A 18 -0.20 15.63 -1.12
N LEU A 19 1.10 15.33 -1.17
CA LEU A 19 1.94 15.71 -2.30
C LEU A 19 1.46 15.06 -3.60
N ALA A 20 1.18 13.75 -3.58
CA ALA A 20 0.65 13.07 -4.76
C ALA A 20 -0.73 13.60 -5.19
N SER A 21 -1.61 13.92 -4.23
CA SER A 21 -2.89 14.57 -4.51
C SER A 21 -2.72 15.94 -5.18
N LYS A 22 -1.73 16.74 -4.75
CA LYS A 22 -1.40 18.02 -5.40
C LYS A 22 -0.96 17.86 -6.86
N PHE A 23 -0.33 16.73 -7.20
CA PHE A 23 0.04 16.39 -8.57
C PHE A 23 -1.02 15.57 -9.32
N ALA A 24 -2.23 15.40 -8.76
CA ALA A 24 -3.30 14.58 -9.32
C ALA A 24 -2.90 13.14 -9.67
N LEU A 25 -1.92 12.58 -8.96
CA LEU A 25 -1.45 11.21 -9.17
C LEU A 25 -2.32 10.23 -8.37
N PRO A 26 -2.93 9.21 -9.02
CA PRO A 26 -3.64 8.16 -8.31
C PRO A 26 -2.63 7.23 -7.65
N ILE A 27 -2.44 7.39 -6.34
CA ILE A 27 -1.54 6.56 -5.55
C ILE A 27 -2.28 5.82 -4.44
N SER A 28 -1.66 4.76 -3.93
CA SER A 28 -2.20 3.96 -2.81
C SER A 28 -1.70 4.50 -1.47
N THR A 29 -2.60 4.98 -0.63
CA THR A 29 -2.28 5.44 0.73
C THR A 29 -1.81 4.29 1.64
N THR A 30 -2.26 3.06 1.38
CA THR A 30 -1.78 1.84 2.05
C THR A 30 -0.28 1.62 1.81
N HIS A 31 0.20 1.86 0.58
CA HIS A 31 1.63 1.79 0.27
C HIS A 31 2.42 2.89 0.98
N CYS A 32 1.88 4.12 1.05
CA CYS A 32 2.51 5.22 1.77
C CYS A 32 2.68 4.89 3.25
N LEU A 33 1.62 4.40 3.92
CA LEU A 33 1.66 4.05 5.34
C LEU A 33 2.64 2.92 5.63
N ILE A 34 2.57 1.82 4.87
CA ILE A 34 3.47 0.68 5.08
C ILE A 34 4.92 1.04 4.76
N GLY A 35 5.15 1.88 3.74
CA GLY A 35 6.46 2.45 3.45
C GLY A 35 7.01 3.27 4.62
N SER A 36 6.21 4.14 5.21
CA SER A 36 6.59 4.93 6.39
C SER A 36 6.87 4.04 7.62
N VAL A 37 6.07 3.00 7.85
CA VAL A 37 6.33 2.00 8.92
C VAL A 37 7.68 1.31 8.71
N VAL A 38 7.96 0.85 7.49
CA VAL A 38 9.22 0.17 7.15
C VAL A 38 10.41 1.12 7.27
N ALA A 39 10.27 2.37 6.82
CA ALA A 39 11.31 3.38 6.95
C ALA A 39 11.65 3.63 8.44
N VAL A 40 10.66 3.96 9.26
CA VAL A 40 10.87 4.21 10.70
C VAL A 40 11.38 2.94 11.41
N GLY A 41 10.88 1.76 11.04
CA GLY A 41 11.36 0.48 11.56
C GLY A 41 12.83 0.22 11.23
N SER A 42 13.29 0.64 10.05
CA SER A 42 14.67 0.42 9.58
C SER A 42 15.68 1.23 10.41
N PHE A 43 15.28 2.40 10.91
CA PHE A 43 16.11 3.23 11.79
C PHE A 43 16.05 2.83 13.28
N ARG A 44 15.10 1.97 13.70
CA ARG A 44 14.90 1.63 15.12
C ARG A 44 15.85 0.56 15.68
N GLY A 45 16.74 0.00 14.85
CA GLY A 45 17.93 -0.78 15.25
C GLY A 45 17.71 -2.09 16.01
N LYS A 46 17.03 -2.05 17.17
CA LYS A 46 16.84 -3.18 18.09
C LYS A 46 15.46 -3.85 17.97
N GLU A 47 14.47 -3.20 17.37
CA GLU A 47 13.18 -3.84 17.09
C GLU A 47 13.16 -4.38 15.65
N PRO A 48 13.17 -5.71 15.46
CA PRO A 48 13.22 -6.28 14.12
C PRO A 48 11.90 -6.03 13.39
N ILE A 49 11.99 -5.49 12.17
CA ILE A 49 10.88 -5.49 11.22
C ILE A 49 10.46 -6.95 10.98
N GLN A 50 9.16 -7.22 11.05
CA GLN A 50 8.62 -8.54 10.73
C GLN A 50 8.61 -8.78 9.22
N TRP A 51 9.78 -9.08 8.65
CA TRP A 51 10.01 -9.27 7.21
C TRP A 51 9.11 -10.32 6.57
N LYS A 52 8.74 -11.37 7.32
CA LYS A 52 7.79 -12.39 6.85
C LYS A 52 6.42 -11.78 6.55
N ILE A 53 5.93 -10.88 7.39
CA ILE A 53 4.65 -10.20 7.19
C ILE A 53 4.75 -9.22 6.03
N LEU A 54 5.80 -8.41 5.99
CA LEU A 54 6.02 -7.47 4.90
C LEU A 54 6.06 -8.19 3.54
N ARG A 55 6.75 -9.33 3.45
CA ARG A 55 6.78 -10.15 2.24
C ARG A 55 5.39 -10.64 1.84
N ASN A 56 4.59 -11.12 2.79
CA ASN A 56 3.23 -11.58 2.51
C ASN A 56 2.35 -10.44 1.99
N ILE A 57 2.51 -9.23 2.55
CA ILE A 57 1.81 -8.03 2.08
C ILE A 57 2.21 -7.71 0.63
N VAL A 58 3.51 -7.70 0.31
CA VAL A 58 4.00 -7.43 -1.04
C VAL A 58 3.47 -8.45 -2.05
N ILE A 59 3.49 -9.74 -1.69
CA ILE A 59 2.92 -10.81 -2.52
C ILE A 59 1.42 -10.56 -2.76
N SER A 60 0.68 -10.16 -1.72
CA SER A 60 -0.75 -9.83 -1.85
C SER A 60 -0.98 -8.69 -2.84
N TRP A 61 -0.17 -7.64 -2.82
CA TRP A 61 -0.29 -6.52 -3.77
C TRP A 61 -0.11 -6.99 -5.21
N VAL A 62 0.93 -7.80 -5.47
CA VAL A 62 1.18 -8.34 -6.80
C VAL A 62 0.04 -9.23 -7.27
N ILE A 63 -0.53 -10.06 -6.39
CA ILE A 63 -1.63 -10.98 -6.71
C ILE A 63 -2.96 -10.23 -6.93
N THR A 64 -3.20 -9.13 -6.23
CA THR A 64 -4.46 -8.36 -6.38
C THR A 64 -4.64 -7.75 -7.78
N ILE A 65 -3.56 -7.37 -8.45
CA ILE A 65 -3.60 -6.80 -9.82
C ILE A 65 -4.15 -7.79 -10.87
N PRO A 66 -3.59 -9.01 -11.05
CA PRO A 66 -4.11 -9.96 -12.03
C PRO A 66 -5.51 -10.44 -11.67
N ILE A 67 -5.81 -10.66 -10.38
CA ILE A 67 -7.14 -11.12 -9.97
C ILE A 67 -8.20 -10.06 -10.30
N SER A 68 -7.95 -8.79 -9.97
CA SER A 68 -8.88 -7.70 -10.30
C SER A 68 -9.02 -7.51 -11.82
N GLY A 69 -7.93 -7.63 -12.58
CA GLY A 69 -7.95 -7.57 -14.05
C GLY A 69 -8.78 -8.69 -14.68
N ILE A 70 -8.57 -9.94 -14.24
CA ILE A 70 -9.32 -11.11 -14.71
C ILE A 70 -10.80 -11.00 -14.34
N ALA A 71 -11.11 -10.61 -13.09
CA ALA A 71 -12.48 -10.43 -12.65
C ALA A 71 -13.21 -9.36 -13.47
N SER A 72 -12.56 -8.21 -13.71
CA SER A 72 -13.11 -7.13 -14.55
C SER A 72 -13.35 -7.60 -15.99
N ALA A 73 -12.38 -8.32 -16.58
CA ALA A 73 -12.51 -8.86 -17.93
C ALA A 73 -13.68 -9.86 -18.06
N LEU A 74 -13.85 -10.75 -17.09
CA LEU A 74 -14.95 -11.72 -17.07
C LEU A 74 -16.32 -11.03 -16.95
N ILE A 75 -16.43 -10.04 -16.06
CA ILE A 75 -17.68 -9.28 -15.88
C ILE A 75 -18.04 -8.55 -17.19
N MET A 76 -17.09 -7.86 -17.80
CA MET A 76 -17.31 -7.16 -19.08
C MET A 76 -17.67 -8.12 -20.21
N PHE A 77 -17.06 -9.30 -20.26
CA PHE A 77 -17.38 -10.33 -21.26
C PHE A 77 -18.83 -10.80 -21.14
N VAL A 78 -19.30 -11.10 -19.93
CA VAL A 78 -20.69 -11.52 -19.68
C VAL A 78 -21.69 -10.41 -20.02
N LEU A 79 -21.41 -9.17 -19.62
CA LEU A 79 -22.26 -8.01 -19.95
C LEU A 79 -22.39 -7.80 -21.46
N LYS A 80 -21.29 -7.96 -22.21
CA LYS A 80 -21.29 -7.83 -23.66
C LYS A 80 -22.03 -8.97 -24.37
N MET A 81 -22.11 -10.17 -23.78
CA MET A 81 -22.91 -11.27 -24.36
C MET A 81 -24.42 -11.10 -24.13
N THR A 82 -24.82 -10.27 -23.17
CA THR A 82 -26.23 -10.08 -22.78
C THR A 82 -26.89 -8.88 -23.49
N ASN A 83 -26.09 -7.93 -24.00
CA ASN A 83 -26.53 -6.85 -24.91
C ASN A 83 -26.44 -7.30 -26.36
#